data_AF-A0A3D5WA07-F1
#
_entry.id   AF-A0A3D5WA07-F1
#
_cell.length_a   1.000
_cell.length_b   1.000
_cell.length_c   1.000
_cell.angle_alpha   90.00
_cell.angle_beta   90.00
_cell.angle_gamma   90.00
#
_symmetry.space_group_name_H-M   'P 1'
#
loop_
_entity.id
_entity.type
_entity.pdbx_description
1 polymer ?
#
loop_
_entity_poly.entity_id
_entity_poly.type
_entity_poly.pdbx_seq_one_letter_code
_entity_poly.pdbx_strand_id
1 'polypeptide(L)'
;MSAWMLLLLITLLYAGYNLSVKVSGGHAAGTVTTTILATISLQTAALVVSLMFAAYLLMRGGQSFALPPASYKWAVLSGVCIGVAEIGYFYLFSGTGLRQTIPASTAIPIIVCGTAVIAFVISVVFLNEPFGWRQMLGVVLVVLGVGVLFTK
;
A
#
# COMPACT_ATOMS: atom_id res chain seq x y z
N MET A 1 -23.33 5.01 -2.48
CA MET A 1 -22.09 5.63 -3.01
C MET A 1 -21.72 4.88 -4.28
N SER A 2 -21.46 5.56 -5.39
CA SER A 2 -20.99 4.90 -6.63
C SER A 2 -19.62 4.24 -6.38
N ALA A 3 -19.37 3.06 -6.95
CA ALA A 3 -18.08 2.36 -6.81
C ALA A 3 -16.88 3.25 -7.15
N TRP A 4 -17.05 4.14 -8.14
CA TRP A 4 -16.06 5.14 -8.54
C TRP A 4 -15.66 6.09 -7.42
N MET A 5 -16.60 6.50 -6.57
CA MET A 5 -16.33 7.44 -5.49
C MET A 5 -15.51 6.80 -4.37
N LEU A 6 -15.74 5.50 -4.13
CA LEU A 6 -14.96 4.72 -3.16
C LEU A 6 -13.54 4.47 -3.67
N LEU A 7 -13.38 4.15 -4.96
CA LEU A 7 -12.06 4.02 -5.59
C LEU A 7 -11.25 5.31 -5.47
N LEU A 8 -11.83 6.46 -5.81
CA LEU A 8 -11.16 7.76 -5.70
C LEU A 8 -10.74 8.09 -4.26
N LEU A 9 -11.62 7.83 -3.29
CA LEU A 9 -11.31 8.06 -1.87
C LEU A 9 -10.15 7.19 -1.40
N ILE A 10 -10.14 5.90 -1.76
CA ILE A 10 -9.04 4.99 -1.41
C ILE A 10 -7.74 5.44 -2.06
N THR A 11 -7.76 5.81 -3.35
CA THR A 11 -6.57 6.33 -4.04
C THR A 11 -6.02 7.57 -3.35
N LEU A 12 -6.89 8.50 -2.93
CA LEU A 12 -6.48 9.71 -2.23
C LEU A 12 -5.84 9.40 -0.86
N LEU A 13 -6.47 8.51 -0.08
CA LEU A 13 -5.93 8.07 1.21
C LEU A 13 -4.58 7.36 1.04
N TYR A 14 -4.44 6.52 0.01
CA TYR A 14 -3.21 5.82 -0.28
C TYR A 14 -2.09 6.76 -0.75
N ALA A 15 -2.42 7.80 -1.53
CA ALA A 15 -1.48 8.87 -1.86
C ALA A 15 -1.02 9.63 -0.61
N GLY A 16 -1.96 9.99 0.27
CA GLY A 16 -1.65 10.64 1.55
C GLY A 16 -0.75 9.79 2.44
N TYR A 17 -1.03 8.48 2.51
CA TYR A 17 -0.20 7.49 3.20
C TYR A 17 1.24 7.50 2.66
N ASN A 18 1.43 7.33 1.34
CA ASN A 18 2.77 7.28 0.74
C ASN A 18 3.58 8.56 0.97
N LEU A 19 2.92 9.72 0.91
CA LEU A 19 3.55 11.02 1.21
C LEU A 19 3.93 11.12 2.70
N SER A 20 3.05 10.70 3.60
CA SER A 20 3.29 10.75 5.05
C SER A 20 4.45 9.84 5.46
N VAL A 21 4.53 8.63 4.89
CA VAL A 21 5.64 7.69 5.10
C VAL A 21 6.96 8.29 4.63
N LYS A 22 6.98 8.97 3.47
CA LYS A 22 8.18 9.71 3.01
C LYS A 22 8.58 10.81 3.99
N VAL A 23 7.64 11.66 4.41
CA VAL A 23 7.94 12.78 5.32
C VAL A 23 8.49 12.23 6.63
N SER A 24 7.88 11.20 7.19
CA SER A 24 8.36 10.54 8.41
C SER A 24 9.75 9.91 8.22
N GLY A 25 10.00 9.20 7.11
CA GLY A 25 11.30 8.65 6.77
C GLY A 25 12.39 9.73 6.62
N GLY A 26 12.05 10.88 6.02
CA GLY A 26 12.95 12.02 5.88
C GLY A 26 13.35 12.65 7.21
N HIS A 27 12.45 12.71 8.20
CA HIS A 27 12.79 13.18 9.55
C HIS A 27 13.66 12.18 10.33
N ALA A 28 13.54 10.89 10.00
CA ALA A 28 14.38 9.83 10.56
C ALA A 28 15.76 9.75 9.88
N ALA A 29 15.96 10.37 8.71
CA ALA A 29 17.20 10.27 7.97
C ALA A 29 18.39 10.86 8.75
N GLY A 30 19.43 10.04 8.96
CA GLY A 30 20.67 10.46 9.65
C GLY A 30 20.62 10.52 11.18
N THR A 31 19.44 10.40 11.79
CA THR A 31 19.27 10.46 13.26
C THR A 31 19.13 9.08 13.91
N VAL A 32 18.65 8.08 13.15
CA VAL A 32 18.31 6.76 13.69
C VAL A 32 18.98 5.64 12.88
N THR A 33 19.35 4.56 13.56
CA THR A 33 19.96 3.36 12.93
C THR A 33 18.93 2.43 12.30
N THR A 34 17.66 2.51 12.71
CA THR A 34 16.57 1.69 12.20
C THR A 34 15.26 2.47 12.15
N THR A 35 14.37 2.09 11.22
CA THR A 35 13.02 2.69 11.06
C THR A 35 11.89 1.81 11.58
N ILE A 36 12.23 0.76 12.33
CA ILE A 36 11.27 -0.21 12.86
C ILE A 36 10.24 0.50 13.76
N LEU A 37 10.68 1.47 14.57
CA LEU A 37 9.78 2.19 15.47
C LEU A 37 8.74 3.02 14.72
N ALA A 38 9.10 3.60 13.57
CA ALA A 38 8.16 4.31 12.69
C ALA A 38 7.11 3.35 12.10
N THR A 39 7.55 2.14 11.73
CA THR A 39 6.65 1.09 11.23
C THR A 39 5.69 0.59 12.31
N ILE A 40 6.18 0.38 13.54
CA ILE A 40 5.35 0.03 14.69
C ILE A 40 4.34 1.14 14.98
N SER A 41 4.76 2.41 14.99
CA SER A 41 3.86 3.55 15.21
C SER A 41 2.77 3.66 14.13
N LEU A 42 3.07 3.29 12.89
CA LEU A 42 2.11 3.27 11.81
C LEU A 42 1.08 2.16 12.04
N GLN A 43 1.53 0.94 12.33
CA GLN A 43 0.65 -0.22 12.56
C GLN A 43 -0.22 -0.05 13.80
N THR A 44 0.29 0.56 14.87
CA THR A 44 -0.53 0.86 16.06
C THR A 44 -1.60 1.91 15.76
N ALA A 45 -1.29 2.94 14.98
CA ALA A 45 -2.30 3.91 14.53
C ALA A 45 -3.38 3.24 13.67
N ALA A 46 -2.99 2.37 12.73
CA ALA A 46 -3.92 1.61 11.90
C ALA A 46 -4.83 0.67 12.73
N LEU A 47 -4.26 0.03 13.76
CA LEU A 47 -5.01 -0.79 14.70
C LEU A 47 -6.03 0.03 15.48
N VAL A 48 -5.65 1.20 16.00
CA VAL A 48 -6.55 2.09 16.75
C VAL A 48 -7.73 2.53 15.88
N VAL A 49 -7.48 2.95 14.64
CA VAL A 49 -8.56 3.33 13.70
C VAL A 49 -9.49 2.15 13.44
N SER A 50 -8.94 0.95 13.24
CA SER A 50 -9.72 -0.26 13.02
C SER A 50 -10.59 -0.62 14.24
N LEU A 51 -10.04 -0.50 15.45
CA LEU A 51 -10.76 -0.75 16.70
C LEU A 51 -11.87 0.29 16.94
N MET A 52 -11.62 1.57 16.65
CA MET A 52 -12.65 2.60 16.72
C MET A 52 -13.81 2.30 15.77
N PHE A 53 -13.51 1.87 14.54
CA PHE A 53 -14.54 1.50 13.57
C PHE A 53 -15.28 0.23 13.98
N ALA A 54 -14.59 -0.76 14.55
CA ALA A 54 -15.20 -1.95 15.11
C ALA A 54 -16.14 -1.62 16.27
N ALA A 55 -15.72 -0.76 17.21
CA ALA A 55 -16.55 -0.29 18.31
C ALA A 55 -17.81 0.44 17.81
N TYR A 56 -17.66 1.28 16.79
CA TYR A 56 -18.78 1.96 16.14
C TYR A 56 -19.79 0.98 15.53
N LEU A 57 -19.31 -0.05 14.82
CA LEU A 57 -20.18 -1.07 14.23
C LEU A 57 -20.86 -1.94 15.30
N LEU A 58 -20.15 -2.27 16.38
CA LEU A 58 -20.73 -2.97 17.53
C LEU A 58 -21.86 -2.15 18.17
N MET A 59 -21.67 -0.84 18.32
CA MET A 59 -22.71 0.07 18.85
C MET A 59 -23.93 0.19 17.95
N ARG A 60 -23.77 0.11 16.62
CA ARG A 60 -24.91 0.14 15.69
C ARG A 60 -25.73 -1.16 15.68
N GLY A 61 -25.14 -2.28 16.08
CA GLY A 61 -25.79 -3.60 16.03
C GLY A 61 -26.05 -4.12 14.61
N GLY A 62 -26.37 -5.41 14.50
CA GLY A 62 -26.80 -6.03 13.22
C GLY A 62 -25.70 -6.42 12.24
N GLN A 63 -24.42 -6.40 12.64
CA GLN A 63 -23.30 -6.86 11.81
C GLN A 63 -22.76 -8.20 12.34
N SER A 64 -22.53 -9.16 11.44
CA SER A 64 -21.84 -10.41 11.78
C SER A 64 -20.33 -10.20 11.69
N PHE A 65 -19.63 -10.41 12.80
CA PHE A 65 -18.17 -10.39 12.85
C PHE A 65 -17.54 -11.77 12.56
N ALA A 66 -18.37 -12.77 12.25
CA ALA A 66 -17.90 -14.11 11.93
C ALA A 66 -17.40 -14.15 10.48
N LEU A 67 -16.08 -14.28 10.31
CA LEU A 67 -15.44 -14.54 9.02
C LEU A 67 -15.13 -16.04 8.87
N PRO A 68 -15.16 -16.58 7.63
CA PRO A 68 -14.68 -17.94 7.37
C PRO A 68 -13.19 -18.11 7.76
N PRO A 69 -12.76 -19.30 8.23
CA PRO A 69 -11.36 -19.57 8.57
C PRO A 69 -10.37 -19.29 7.42
N ALA A 70 -10.81 -19.49 6.18
CA ALA A 70 -10.01 -19.19 4.99
C ALA A 70 -9.73 -17.68 4.85
N SER A 71 -10.71 -16.82 5.15
CA SER A 71 -10.55 -15.37 5.08
C SER A 71 -9.52 -14.86 6.08
N TYR A 72 -9.47 -15.45 7.29
CA TYR A 72 -8.44 -15.11 8.27
C TYR A 72 -7.03 -15.43 7.77
N LYS A 73 -6.83 -16.57 7.10
CA LYS A 73 -5.51 -16.94 6.56
C LYS A 73 -4.99 -15.94 5.54
N TRP A 74 -5.84 -15.54 4.59
CA TRP A 74 -5.49 -14.54 3.58
C TRP A 74 -5.29 -13.15 4.19
N ALA A 75 -6.09 -12.78 5.19
CA ALA A 75 -5.93 -11.52 5.91
C ALA A 75 -4.58 -11.45 6.66
N VAL A 76 -4.20 -12.53 7.35
CA VAL A 76 -2.91 -12.61 8.04
C VAL A 76 -1.75 -12.53 7.05
N LEU A 77 -1.82 -13.25 5.93
CA LEU A 77 -0.79 -13.19 4.89
C LEU A 77 -0.64 -11.77 4.33
N SER A 78 -1.77 -11.10 4.05
CA SER A 78 -1.78 -9.70 3.61
C SER A 78 -1.11 -8.77 4.64
N GLY A 79 -1.42 -8.96 5.94
CA GLY A 79 -0.80 -8.21 7.02
C GLY A 79 0.72 -8.38 7.09
N VAL A 80 1.22 -9.60 6.90
CA VAL A 80 2.66 -9.88 6.84
C VAL A 80 3.30 -9.18 5.63
N CYS A 81 2.68 -9.26 4.45
CA CYS A 81 3.17 -8.59 3.25
C CYS A 81 3.26 -7.07 3.43
N ILE A 82 2.22 -6.44 3.98
CA ILE A 82 2.21 -4.99 4.23
C ILE A 82 3.26 -4.62 5.28
N GLY A 83 3.36 -5.36 6.39
CA GLY A 83 4.34 -5.07 7.43
C GLY A 83 5.79 -5.10 6.93
N VAL A 84 6.14 -6.09 6.10
CA VAL A 84 7.48 -6.16 5.49
C VAL A 84 7.68 -5.04 4.45
N ALA A 85 6.66 -4.74 3.64
CA ALA A 85 6.72 -3.66 2.67
C ALA A 85 6.93 -2.30 3.34
N GLU A 86 6.28 -2.04 4.48
CA GLU A 86 6.42 -0.80 5.24
C GLU A 86 7.82 -0.60 5.79
N ILE A 87 8.43 -1.65 6.32
CA ILE A 87 9.84 -1.62 6.72
C ILE A 87 10.69 -1.22 5.52
N GLY A 88 10.48 -1.85 4.36
CA GLY A 88 11.18 -1.52 3.12
C GLY A 88 10.98 -0.06 2.68
N TYR A 89 9.75 0.45 2.74
CA TYR A 89 9.42 1.84 2.40
C TYR A 89 10.15 2.83 3.30
N PHE A 90 10.12 2.61 4.61
CA PHE A 90 10.82 3.48 5.53
C PHE A 90 12.34 3.42 5.34
N TYR A 91 12.91 2.23 5.11
CA TYR A 91 14.33 2.07 4.78
C TYR A 91 14.73 2.83 3.51
N LEU A 92 13.88 2.79 2.48
CA LEU A 92 14.11 3.48 1.20
C LEU A 92 14.13 5.00 1.35
N PHE A 93 13.26 5.55 2.20
CA PHE A 93 13.11 6.98 2.40
C PHE A 93 14.01 7.58 3.49
N SER A 94 14.36 6.81 4.52
CA SER A 94 15.29 7.26 5.57
C SER A 94 16.75 7.19 5.13
N GLY A 95 17.08 6.37 4.12
CA GLY A 95 18.47 6.11 3.74
C GLY A 95 19.25 5.33 4.79
N THR A 96 18.58 4.77 5.81
CA THR A 96 19.23 3.91 6.80
C THR A 96 19.56 2.58 6.12
N GLY A 97 20.81 2.36 5.71
CA GLY A 97 21.27 1.14 5.03
C GLY A 97 21.43 1.26 3.50
N LEU A 98 20.76 2.21 2.85
CA LEU A 98 21.07 2.60 1.46
C LEU A 98 21.91 3.88 1.46
N ARG A 99 23.00 3.88 0.68
CA ARG A 99 23.96 5.01 0.58
C ARG A 99 23.31 6.33 0.13
N GLN A 100 22.10 6.31 -0.43
CA GLN A 100 21.35 7.47 -0.91
C GLN A 100 19.84 7.30 -0.71
N THR A 101 19.16 8.39 -0.36
CA THR A 101 17.70 8.46 -0.29
C THR A 101 17.11 8.54 -1.70
N ILE A 102 16.09 7.72 -2.00
CA ILE A 102 15.42 7.79 -3.29
C ILE A 102 14.31 8.85 -3.23
N PRO A 103 14.23 9.79 -4.20
CA PRO A 103 13.13 10.73 -4.28
C PRO A 103 11.80 9.98 -4.39
N ALA A 104 10.83 10.33 -3.56
CA ALA A 104 9.51 9.70 -3.62
C ALA A 104 8.75 9.96 -4.93
N SER A 105 9.12 11.00 -5.67
CA SER A 105 8.64 11.22 -7.05
C SER A 105 9.01 10.07 -8.00
N THR A 106 10.02 9.26 -7.65
CA THR A 106 10.47 8.11 -8.43
C THR A 106 10.08 6.81 -7.74
N ALA A 107 10.28 6.70 -6.43
CA ALA A 107 9.96 5.47 -5.69
C ALA A 107 8.45 5.16 -5.64
N ILE A 108 7.59 6.16 -5.38
CA ILE A 108 6.15 5.93 -5.24
C ILE A 108 5.56 5.45 -6.57
N PRO A 109 5.78 6.10 -7.73
CA PRO A 109 5.25 5.59 -8.99
C PRO A 109 5.73 4.18 -9.30
N ILE A 110 7.01 3.85 -9.06
CA ILE A 110 7.54 2.50 -9.31
C ILE A 110 6.81 1.46 -8.47
N ILE A 111 6.68 1.69 -7.16
CA ILE A 111 6.08 0.69 -6.27
C ILE A 111 4.57 0.60 -6.49
N VAL A 112 3.87 1.73 -6.62
CA VAL A 112 2.41 1.76 -6.76
C VAL A 112 1.98 1.25 -8.14
N CYS A 113 2.62 1.71 -9.21
CA CYS A 113 2.29 1.22 -10.55
C CYS A 113 2.82 -0.20 -10.77
N GLY A 114 4.00 -0.54 -10.24
CA GLY A 114 4.55 -1.90 -10.31
C GLY A 114 3.66 -2.92 -9.61
N THR A 115 3.15 -2.60 -8.41
CA THR A 115 2.19 -3.46 -7.72
C THR A 115 0.88 -3.58 -8.49
N ALA A 116 0.38 -2.51 -9.13
CA ALA A 116 -0.81 -2.59 -9.98
C ALA A 116 -0.63 -3.53 -11.19
N VAL A 117 0.54 -3.47 -11.85
CA VAL A 117 0.87 -4.36 -12.99
C VAL A 117 0.98 -5.81 -12.51
N ILE A 118 1.72 -6.06 -11.42
CA ILE A 118 1.89 -7.41 -10.87
C ILE A 118 0.55 -7.97 -10.40
N ALA A 119 -0.27 -7.18 -9.71
CA ALA A 119 -1.60 -7.57 -9.26
C ALA A 119 -2.50 -7.93 -10.46
N PHE A 120 -2.46 -7.15 -11.54
CA PHE A 120 -3.19 -7.47 -12.76
C PHE A 120 -2.74 -8.81 -13.36
N VAL A 121 -1.44 -9.06 -13.47
CA VAL A 121 -0.90 -10.32 -14.00
C VAL A 121 -1.32 -11.50 -13.11
N ILE A 122 -1.22 -11.37 -11.79
CA ILE A 122 -1.63 -12.41 -10.84
C ILE A 122 -3.15 -12.64 -10.92
N SER A 123 -3.97 -11.59 -11.03
CA SER A 123 -5.42 -11.71 -11.23
C SER A 123 -5.77 -12.50 -12.49
N VAL A 124 -5.10 -12.23 -13.60
CA VAL A 124 -5.34 -12.94 -14.85
C VAL A 124 -4.88 -14.40 -14.77
N VAL A 125 -3.67 -14.65 -14.24
CA VAL A 125 -3.06 -15.99 -14.24
C VAL A 125 -3.62 -16.90 -13.14
N PHE A 126 -3.84 -16.36 -11.95
CA PHE A 126 -4.19 -17.14 -10.76
C PHE A 126 -5.69 -17.09 -10.44
N LEU A 127 -6.36 -15.95 -10.65
CA LEU A 127 -7.80 -15.80 -10.39
C LEU A 127 -8.66 -16.06 -11.63
N ASN A 128 -8.08 -16.23 -12.82
CA ASN A 128 -8.79 -16.44 -14.10
C ASN A 128 -9.87 -15.38 -14.36
N GLU A 129 -9.65 -14.13 -13.94
CA GLU A 129 -10.61 -13.06 -14.16
C GLU A 129 -10.68 -12.67 -15.65
N PRO A 130 -11.89 -12.42 -16.21
CA PRO A 130 -12.03 -12.00 -17.59
C PRO A 130 -11.42 -10.61 -17.77
N PHE A 131 -10.45 -10.50 -18.68
CA PHE A 131 -9.80 -9.23 -19.00
C PHE A 131 -10.19 -8.73 -20.38
N GLY A 132 -10.36 -7.41 -20.50
CA GLY A 132 -10.61 -6.74 -21.76
C GLY A 132 -9.32 -6.24 -22.41
N TRP A 133 -9.27 -6.20 -23.74
CA TRP A 133 -8.10 -5.69 -24.49
C TRP A 133 -7.72 -4.25 -24.08
N ARG A 134 -8.71 -3.42 -23.69
CA ARG A 134 -8.50 -2.05 -23.18
C ARG A 134 -7.75 -2.03 -21.85
N GLN A 135 -7.96 -3.01 -20.98
CA GLN A 135 -7.23 -3.12 -19.70
C GLN A 135 -5.76 -3.48 -19.97
N MET A 136 -5.50 -4.37 -20.93
CA MET A 136 -4.14 -4.72 -21.32
C MET A 136 -3.37 -3.52 -21.89
N LEU A 137 -4.01 -2.70 -22.73
CA LEU A 137 -3.43 -1.42 -23.17
C LEU A 137 -3.14 -0.49 -21.99
N GLY A 138 -4.05 -0.39 -21.03
CA GLY A 138 -3.86 0.41 -19.82
C GLY A 138 -2.63 -0.03 -19.03
N VAL A 139 -2.43 -1.34 -18.85
CA VAL A 139 -1.27 -1.90 -18.16
C VAL A 139 0.03 -1.58 -18.89
N VAL A 140 0.06 -1.72 -20.22
CA VAL A 140 1.23 -1.35 -21.04
C VAL A 140 1.54 0.15 -20.92
N LEU A 141 0.52 1.01 -20.96
CA LEU A 141 0.70 2.46 -20.77
C LEU A 141 1.23 2.80 -19.38
N VAL A 142 0.80 2.09 -18.33
CA VAL A 142 1.33 2.26 -16.98
C VAL A 142 2.81 1.89 -16.93
N VAL A 143 3.19 0.75 -17.52
CA VAL A 143 4.60 0.32 -17.58
C VAL A 143 5.46 1.34 -18.33
N LEU A 144 5.00 1.79 -19.50
CA LEU A 144 5.70 2.81 -20.29
C LEU A 144 5.80 4.14 -19.53
N GLY A 145 4.71 4.59 -18.89
CA GLY A 145 4.69 5.82 -18.10
C GLY A 145 5.65 5.78 -16.92
N VAL A 146 5.73 4.64 -16.21
CA VAL A 146 6.71 4.43 -15.13
C VAL A 146 8.14 4.45 -15.68
N GLY A 147 8.39 3.83 -16.84
CA GLY A 147 9.68 3.86 -17.51
C GLY A 147 10.13 5.29 -17.85
N VAL A 148 9.22 6.11 -18.38
CA VAL A 148 9.47 7.53 -18.70
C VAL A 148 9.76 8.35 -17.44
N LEU A 149 9.06 8.09 -16.32
CA LEU A 149 9.33 8.76 -15.05
C LEU A 149 10.72 8.43 -14.47
N PHE A 150 11.33 7.33 -14.91
CA PHE A 150 12.65 6.89 -14.47
C PHE A 150 13.79 7.41 -15.35
N THR A 151 13.59 7.56 -16.66
CA THR A 151 14.56 8.19 -17.56
C THR A 151 14.59 9.70 -17.32
N LYS A 152 15.44 10.14 -16.38
CA LYS A 152 15.89 11.54 -16.28
C LYS A 152 16.97 11.83 -17.30
#